data_AF-A0A954YCL3-F1
#
_entry.id   AF-A0A954YCL3-F1
#
_cell.length_a   1.000
_cell.length_b   1.000
_cell.length_c   1.000
_cell.angle_alpha   90.00
_cell.angle_beta   90.00
_cell.angle_gamma   90.00
#
_symmetry.space_group_name_H-M   'P 1'
#
loop_
_entity.id
_entity.type
_entity.pdbx_description
1 polymer ?
#
loop_
_entity_poly.entity_id
_entity_poly.type
_entity_poly.pdbx_seq_one_letter_code
_entity_poly.pdbx_strand_id
1 'polypeptide(L)' 'MKPVPSTDVGVWVYVNSEPGLWTVGHYTPSGAWVPESDHESKDAAAERVHYLNGGQR' A
#
# COMPACT_ATOMS: atom_id res chain seq x y z
N MET A 1 4.23 14.48 -22.76
CA MET A 1 3.85 14.90 -21.40
C MET A 1 3.70 13.62 -20.58
N LYS A 2 4.63 13.31 -19.67
CA LYS A 2 4.45 12.17 -18.77
C LYS A 2 3.42 12.60 -17.73
N PRO A 3 2.42 11.78 -17.38
CA PRO A 3 1.46 12.15 -16.35
C PRO A 3 2.23 12.45 -15.06
N VAL A 4 2.02 13.64 -14.52
CA VAL A 4 2.46 14.00 -13.18
C VAL A 4 1.63 13.10 -12.26
N PRO A 5 2.24 12.26 -11.41
CA PRO A 5 1.45 11.45 -10.48
C PRO A 5 0.62 12.40 -9.64
N SER A 6 -0.70 12.27 -9.74
CA SER A 6 -1.64 12.97 -8.88
C SER A 6 -1.24 12.70 -7.44
N THR A 7 -1.12 13.75 -6.62
CA THR A 7 -0.82 13.64 -5.18
C THR A 7 -2.00 13.08 -4.36
N ASP A 8 -2.98 12.45 -5.02
CA ASP A 8 -4.16 11.78 -4.44
C ASP A 8 -3.95 10.25 -4.28
N VAL A 9 -2.74 9.83 -3.92
CA VAL A 9 -2.60 8.48 -3.35
C VAL A 9 -3.16 8.53 -1.93
N GLY A 10 -4.26 7.81 -1.71
CA GLY A 10 -4.83 7.63 -0.37
C GLY A 10 -3.84 6.99 0.59
N VAL A 11 -4.20 6.93 1.87
CA VAL A 11 -3.37 6.29 2.91
C VAL A 11 -3.02 4.85 2.49
N TRP A 12 -1.73 4.51 2.56
CA TRP A 12 -1.28 3.15 2.31
C TRP A 12 -1.69 2.23 3.45
N VAL A 13 -2.19 1.06 3.11
CA VAL A 13 -2.61 0.01 4.04
C VAL A 13 -2.16 -1.35 3.51
N TYR A 14 -2.24 -2.37 4.36
CA TYR A 14 -2.09 -3.75 3.94
C TYR A 14 -3.35 -4.55 4.24
N VAL A 15 -3.63 -5.55 3.41
CA VAL A 15 -4.74 -6.49 3.58
C VAL A 15 -4.20 -7.92 3.55
N ASN A 16 -4.78 -8.79 4.37
CA ASN A 16 -4.53 -10.23 4.30
C ASN A 16 -5.70 -10.88 3.57
N SER A 17 -5.53 -11.17 2.29
CA SER A 17 -6.55 -11.86 1.49
C SER A 17 -6.51 -13.37 1.69
N GLU A 18 -5.32 -13.94 1.95
CA GLU A 18 -5.09 -15.37 2.10
C GLU A 18 -4.00 -15.66 3.16
N PRO A 19 -4.00 -16.85 3.82
CA PRO A 19 -3.00 -17.20 4.81
C PRO A 19 -1.57 -17.09 4.25
N GLY A 20 -0.73 -16.27 4.91
CA GLY A 20 0.67 -16.08 4.50
C GLY A 20 0.90 -15.06 3.39
N LEU A 21 -0.13 -14.37 2.91
CA LEU A 21 -0.01 -13.32 1.89
C LEU A 21 -0.59 -11.99 2.39
N TRP A 22 0.26 -10.97 2.47
CA TRP A 22 -0.11 -9.61 2.89
C TRP A 22 0.15 -8.64 1.73
N THR A 23 -0.91 -8.08 1.15
CA THR A 23 -0.79 -7.15 0.02
C THR A 23 -0.90 -5.71 0.51
N VAL A 24 0.13 -4.91 0.24
CA VAL A 24 0.15 -3.46 0.43
C VAL A 24 -0.52 -2.79 -0.76
N GLY A 25 -1.31 -1.75 -0.50
CA GLY A 25 -1.98 -0.96 -1.51
C GLY A 25 -2.66 0.26 -0.92
N HIS A 26 -3.45 0.95 -1.74
CA HIS A 26 -4.29 2.06 -1.30
C HIS A 26 -5.63 2.00 -2.01
N TYR A 27 -6.61 2.74 -1.48
CA TYR A 27 -7.87 2.97 -2.17
C TYR A 27 -7.81 4.28 -2.95
N THR A 28 -8.28 4.27 -4.19
CA THR A 28 -8.53 5.50 -4.95
C THR A 28 -9.61 6.34 -4.25
N PRO A 29 -9.76 7.64 -4.59
CA PRO A 29 -10.89 8.44 -4.11
C PRO A 29 -12.27 7.86 -4.48
N SER A 30 -12.35 7.04 -5.53
CA SER A 30 -13.55 6.30 -5.92
C SER A 30 -13.77 4.99 -5.16
N GLY A 31 -12.89 4.64 -4.22
CA GLY A 31 -12.96 3.42 -3.41
C GLY A 31 -12.42 2.16 -4.08
N ALA A 32 -11.75 2.27 -5.23
CA ALA A 32 -11.14 1.11 -5.90
C ALA A 32 -9.81 0.73 -5.24
N TRP A 33 -9.59 -0.57 -5.00
CA TRP A 33 -8.33 -1.08 -4.47
C TRP A 33 -7.23 -1.09 -5.54
N VAL A 34 -6.06 -0.55 -5.22
CA VAL A 34 -4.87 -0.55 -6.08
C VAL A 34 -3.72 -1.23 -5.33
N PRO A 35 -3.34 -2.46 -5.70
CA PRO A 35 -2.23 -3.17 -5.07
C PRO A 35 -0.88 -2.60 -5.50
N GLU A 36 0.12 -2.70 -4.62
CA GLU A 36 1.49 -2.22 -4.83
C GLU A 36 2.54 -3.32 -4.64
N SER A 37 2.45 -4.10 -3.54
CA SER A 37 3.40 -5.19 -3.26
C SER A 37 2.82 -6.27 -2.36
N ASP A 38 3.33 -7.49 -2.49
CA ASP A 38 2.99 -8.64 -1.65
C ASP A 38 4.12 -8.97 -0.68
N HIS A 39 3.74 -9.42 0.52
CA HIS A 39 4.67 -9.73 1.61
C HIS A 39 4.27 -11.03 2.29
N GLU A 40 5.26 -11.84 2.66
CA GLU A 40 5.07 -13.13 3.34
C GLU A 40 4.68 -13.00 4.82
N SER A 41 4.84 -11.81 5.39
CA SER A 41 4.54 -11.55 6.81
C SER A 41 3.86 -10.21 7.00
N LYS A 42 3.07 -10.13 8.07
CA LYS A 42 2.40 -8.90 8.50
C LYS A 42 3.41 -7.80 8.81
N ASP A 43 4.53 -8.14 9.43
CA ASP A 43 5.54 -7.17 9.86
C ASP A 43 6.24 -6.53 8.65
N ALA A 44 6.56 -7.32 7.63
CA ALA A 44 7.13 -6.79 6.38
C ALA A 44 6.14 -5.85 5.65
N ALA A 45 4.85 -6.22 5.58
CA ALA A 45 3.82 -5.35 5.03
C ALA A 45 3.64 -4.06 5.86
N ALA A 46 3.73 -4.15 7.18
CA ALA A 46 3.65 -3.01 8.08
C ALA A 46 4.85 -2.05 7.92
N GLU A 47 6.08 -2.56 7.79
CA GLU A 47 7.26 -1.74 7.50
C GLU A 47 7.10 -1.00 6.17
N ARG A 48 6.59 -1.69 5.14
CA ARG A 48 6.32 -1.08 3.83
C ARG A 48 5.26 0.03 3.92
N VAL A 49 4.15 -0.22 4.62
CA VAL A 49 3.09 0.78 4.86
C VAL A 49 3.62 1.98 5.64
N HIS A 50 4.42 1.77 6.68
CA HIS A 50 5.04 2.85 7.46
C HIS A 50 5.92 3.73 6.59
N TYR A 51 6.80 3.13 5.79
CA TYR A 51 7.64 3.87 4.83
C TYR A 51 6.82 4.66 3.82
N LEU A 52 5.81 4.04 3.20
CA LEU A 52 4.99 4.69 2.17
C LEU A 52 4.12 5.82 2.74
N ASN A 53 3.76 5.75 4.01
CA ASN A 53 3.07 6.83 4.74
C ASN A 53 4.03 7.88 5.34
N GLY A 54 5.30 7.90 4.92
CA GLY A 54 6.26 8.93 5.32
C GLY A 54 6.95 8.70 6.67
N GLY A 55 6.79 7.51 7.25
CA GLY A 55 7.53 7.10 8.44
C GLY A 55 9.03 6.99 8.15
N GLN A 56 9.85 7.51 9.05
CA GLN A 56 11.29 7.25 9.06
C GLN A 56 11.59 5.93 9.77
N ARG A 57 12.73 5.32 9.43
CA ARG A 57 13.20 4.05 10.02
C ARG A 57 13.63 4.20 11.46
#